data_AF-A0A383E0M5-F1
#
_entry.id   AF-A0A383E0M5-F1
#
_cell.length_a   1.000
_cell.length_b   1.000
_cell.length_c   1.000
_cell.angle_alpha   90.00
_cell.angle_beta   90.00
_cell.angle_gamma   90.00
#
_symmetry.space_group_name_H-M   'P 1'
#
loop_
_entity.id
_entity.type
_entity.pdbx_description
1 polymer ?
#
loop_
_entity_poly.entity_id
_entity_poly.type
_entity_poly.pdbx_seq_one_letter_code
_entity_poly.pdbx_strand_id
1 'polypeptide(L)'
;ANLEGWVKEQSISEKARELLTCLAPIERESLTTAPADGPREALIVTYLAHRAVADLTFDQLVRVPLKGGERVAPLKAVLDTLSAHPAGDRHLVIEVKPGSPEVVDPLCDLLKEHALATQATIMSFDLDIIDAVSKRVGRASGEDPAHRCLWLACTRNWDEDAHGFTYAQVSKEPASLERVLSIIEEANLDGIYIEYNSEIVSAAVLADLRARGLFVGIWSSNPEHDTPHVVAT
;
A
#
# COMPACT_ATOMS: atom_id res chain seq x y z
N ALA A 1 18.25 13.89 2.76
CA ALA A 1 17.81 15.04 1.93
C ALA A 1 17.80 16.31 2.79
N ASN A 2 18.10 17.48 2.23
CA ASN A 2 18.19 18.74 2.99
C ASN A 2 16.76 19.21 3.36
N LEU A 3 16.51 19.48 4.65
CA LEU A 3 15.21 19.88 5.22
C LEU A 3 14.52 21.03 4.46
N GLU A 4 15.31 21.96 3.93
CA GLU A 4 14.82 23.13 3.19
C GLU A 4 14.14 22.77 1.86
N GLY A 5 14.52 21.65 1.23
CA GLY A 5 13.90 21.19 -0.02
C GLY A 5 12.51 20.62 0.21
N TRP A 6 12.32 19.88 1.31
CA TRP A 6 11.08 19.16 1.62
C TRP A 6 9.95 20.08 2.08
N VAL A 7 10.29 21.17 2.77
CA VAL A 7 9.36 22.20 3.28
C VAL A 7 8.60 22.93 2.15
N LYS A 8 9.10 22.89 0.91
CA LYS A 8 8.50 23.55 -0.26
C LYS A 8 7.45 22.70 -0.99
N GLU A 9 7.46 21.38 -0.85
CA GLU A 9 6.71 20.47 -1.74
C GLU A 9 5.39 19.91 -1.16
N GLN A 10 5.08 20.14 0.12
CA GLN A 10 3.78 19.77 0.69
C GLN A 10 3.10 20.94 1.39
N SER A 11 1.77 20.94 1.36
CA SER A 11 0.86 21.89 2.02
C SER A 11 0.85 21.72 3.54
N ILE A 12 2.02 21.68 4.17
CA ILE A 12 2.17 21.77 5.61
C ILE A 12 1.71 23.16 6.07
N SER A 13 0.92 23.20 7.15
CA SER A 13 0.52 24.47 7.76
C SER A 13 1.75 25.29 8.15
N GLU A 14 1.64 26.62 8.12
CA GLU A 14 2.73 27.53 8.49
C GLU A 14 3.30 27.21 9.89
N LYS A 15 2.44 26.83 10.83
CA LYS A 15 2.83 26.36 12.17
C LYS A 15 3.63 25.05 12.16
N ALA A 16 3.28 24.10 11.28
CA ALA A 16 4.03 22.86 11.14
C ALA A 16 5.42 23.14 10.52
N ARG A 17 5.50 24.09 9.58
CA ARG A 17 6.77 24.54 9.00
C ARG A 17 7.69 25.21 10.03
N GLU A 18 7.15 26.09 10.85
CA GLU A 18 7.88 26.72 11.97
C GLU A 18 8.36 25.67 12.98
N LEU A 19 7.51 24.68 13.29
CA LEU A 19 7.88 23.57 14.19
C LEU A 19 9.02 22.73 13.60
N LEU A 20 8.95 22.34 12.33
CA LEU A 20 10.01 21.58 11.66
C LEU A 20 11.34 22.35 11.63
N THR A 21 11.30 23.66 11.39
CA THR A 21 12.47 24.53 11.39
C THR A 21 13.10 24.64 12.79
N CYS A 22 12.27 24.72 13.84
CA CYS A 22 12.73 24.73 15.23
C CYS A 22 13.33 23.39 15.68
N LEU A 23 12.89 22.27 15.09
CA LEU A 23 13.32 20.92 15.47
C LEU A 23 14.51 20.39 14.65
N ALA A 24 14.82 20.99 13.50
CA ALA A 24 15.98 20.65 12.67
C ALA A 24 17.33 20.56 13.44
N PRO A 25 17.63 21.42 14.44
CA PRO A 25 18.86 21.31 15.23
C PRO A 25 18.89 20.10 16.20
N ILE A 26 17.74 19.49 16.50
CA ILE A 26 17.60 18.34 17.42
C ILE A 26 17.93 17.01 16.71
N GLU A 27 18.03 17.00 15.37
CA GLU A 27 18.05 15.81 14.53
C GLU A 27 19.30 14.90 14.63
N ARG A 28 20.42 15.28 15.26
CA ARG A 28 21.64 14.44 15.19
C ARG A 28 22.02 13.64 16.43
N GLU A 29 21.67 14.04 17.65
CA GLU A 29 22.22 13.39 18.85
C GLU A 29 21.20 12.88 19.89
N SER A 30 19.91 13.27 19.83
CA SER A 30 19.05 13.13 21.02
C SER A 30 17.61 12.63 20.80
N LEU A 31 17.30 11.96 19.68
CA LEU A 31 15.96 11.38 19.46
C LEU A 31 15.81 9.93 19.94
N THR A 32 16.91 9.24 20.25
CA THR A 32 16.94 7.84 20.72
C THR A 32 16.90 7.68 22.24
N THR A 33 17.06 8.74 23.02
CA THR A 33 17.29 8.68 24.48
C THR A 33 16.36 9.55 25.32
N ALA A 34 15.39 10.24 24.70
CA ALA A 34 14.46 11.08 25.46
C ALA A 34 13.49 10.24 26.30
N PRO A 35 13.20 10.61 27.56
CA PRO A 35 12.20 9.93 28.38
C PRO A 35 10.83 9.93 27.71
N ALA A 36 10.11 8.82 27.82
CA ALA A 36 8.84 8.55 27.12
C ALA A 36 7.66 9.46 27.52
N ASP A 37 7.85 10.38 28.47
CA ASP A 37 6.77 11.17 29.05
C ASP A 37 7.10 12.67 29.06
N GLY A 38 6.15 13.48 28.58
CA GLY A 38 6.16 14.93 28.72
C GLY A 38 6.07 15.73 27.40
N PRO A 39 6.12 17.08 27.48
CA PRO A 39 5.96 17.96 26.33
C PRO A 39 6.96 17.72 25.20
N ARG A 40 8.15 17.21 25.54
CA ARG A 40 9.21 16.90 24.57
C ARG A 40 8.87 15.67 23.72
N GLU A 41 8.27 14.64 24.30
CA GLU A 41 7.87 13.43 23.55
C GLU A 41 6.75 13.76 22.56
N ALA A 42 5.78 14.58 22.97
CA ALA A 42 4.70 15.02 22.08
C ALA A 42 5.23 15.77 20.84
N LEU A 43 6.27 16.60 21.01
CA LEU A 43 6.92 17.29 19.90
C LEU A 43 7.69 16.32 18.99
N ILE A 44 8.38 15.33 19.55
CA ILE A 44 9.08 14.28 18.78
C ILE A 44 8.07 13.46 17.98
N VAL A 45 7.00 12.97 18.59
CA VAL A 45 5.95 12.21 17.91
C VAL A 45 5.30 13.05 16.80
N THR A 46 5.00 14.32 17.08
CA THR A 46 4.46 15.24 16.06
C THR A 46 5.42 15.39 14.88
N TYR A 47 6.71 15.57 15.15
CA TYR A 47 7.74 15.65 14.11
C TYR A 47 7.81 14.37 13.28
N LEU A 48 7.91 13.21 13.92
CA LEU A 48 8.00 11.92 13.25
C LEU A 48 6.76 11.62 12.40
N ALA A 49 5.57 12.00 12.88
CA ALA A 49 4.31 11.83 12.14
C ALA A 49 4.24 12.61 10.81
N HIS A 50 5.11 13.60 10.61
CA HIS A 50 5.17 14.38 9.36
C HIS A 50 6.36 13.96 8.47
N ARG A 51 7.07 12.88 8.80
CA ARG A 51 8.13 12.32 7.96
C ARG A 51 7.56 11.24 7.04
N ALA A 52 8.15 11.09 5.86
CA ALA A 52 7.90 9.93 5.01
C ALA A 52 8.30 8.64 5.75
N VAL A 53 7.52 7.57 5.60
CA VAL A 53 7.81 6.28 6.25
C VAL A 53 9.20 5.76 5.89
N ALA A 54 9.64 5.95 4.65
CA ALA A 54 10.97 5.55 4.17
C ALA A 54 12.13 6.31 4.85
N ASP A 55 11.86 7.46 5.47
CA ASP A 55 12.87 8.24 6.21
C ASP A 55 12.97 7.83 7.69
N LEU A 56 12.08 6.95 8.17
CA LEU A 56 11.99 6.55 9.57
C LEU A 56 12.67 5.20 9.80
N THR A 57 13.44 5.11 10.88
CA THR A 57 13.81 3.80 11.44
C THR A 57 12.56 3.11 12.00
N PHE A 58 12.63 1.79 12.14
CA PHE A 58 11.54 1.01 12.74
C PHE A 58 11.16 1.52 14.14
N ASP A 59 12.14 1.80 15.00
CA ASP A 59 11.93 2.32 16.35
C ASP A 59 11.24 3.69 16.35
N GLN A 60 11.52 4.53 15.36
CA GLN A 60 10.83 5.81 15.19
C GLN A 60 9.39 5.61 14.70
N LEU A 61 9.17 4.69 13.76
CA LEU A 61 7.86 4.41 13.20
C LEU A 61 6.88 3.90 14.27
N VAL A 62 7.30 2.95 15.11
CA VAL A 62 6.44 2.38 16.17
C VAL A 62 6.12 3.35 17.31
N ARG A 63 6.78 4.52 17.36
CA ARG A 63 6.46 5.61 18.30
C ARG A 63 5.35 6.52 17.79
N VAL A 64 5.06 6.52 16.49
CA VAL A 64 3.99 7.33 15.91
C VAL A 64 2.66 6.58 16.07
N PRO A 65 1.71 7.10 16.88
CA PRO A 65 0.41 6.49 17.00
C PRO A 65 -0.43 6.75 15.74
N LEU A 66 -1.20 5.75 15.34
CA LEU A 66 -2.25 5.86 14.34
C LEU A 66 -3.43 6.68 14.89
N LYS A 67 -4.34 7.05 13.98
CA LYS A 67 -5.62 7.68 14.33
C LYS A 67 -6.45 6.72 15.18
N GLY A 68 -6.39 6.88 16.50
CA GLY A 68 -6.99 5.96 17.48
C GLY A 68 -6.06 5.63 18.66
N GLY A 69 -4.77 6.00 18.58
CA GLY A 69 -3.78 5.75 19.64
C GLY A 69 -3.06 4.40 19.51
N GLU A 70 -3.46 3.57 18.55
CA GLU A 70 -2.81 2.30 18.21
C GLU A 70 -1.43 2.54 17.59
N ARG A 71 -0.56 1.53 17.60
CA ARG A 71 0.76 1.60 16.96
C ARG A 71 0.72 0.88 15.62
N VAL A 72 1.61 1.30 14.71
CA VAL A 72 1.82 0.57 13.45
C VAL A 72 2.26 -0.85 13.75
N ALA A 73 1.52 -1.84 13.26
CA ALA A 73 1.84 -3.25 13.42
C ALA A 73 2.84 -3.69 12.33
N PRO A 74 3.93 -4.38 12.69
CA PRO A 74 4.80 -5.03 11.70
C PRO A 74 4.04 -6.15 11.00
N LEU A 75 4.30 -6.37 9.70
CA LEU A 75 3.67 -7.45 8.94
C LEU A 75 3.84 -8.81 9.62
N LYS A 76 5.03 -9.10 10.16
CA LYS A 76 5.28 -10.35 10.90
C LYS A 76 4.30 -10.55 12.07
N ALA A 77 4.01 -9.51 12.85
CA ALA A 77 3.09 -9.61 13.97
C ALA A 77 1.64 -9.89 13.50
N VAL A 78 1.25 -9.36 12.35
CA VAL A 78 -0.04 -9.66 11.70
C VAL A 78 -0.09 -11.13 11.28
N LEU A 79 0.96 -11.62 10.62
CA LEU A 79 1.06 -13.02 10.17
C LEU A 79 1.11 -14.00 11.34
N ASP A 80 1.86 -13.69 12.40
CA ASP A 80 1.91 -14.45 13.66
C ASP A 80 0.50 -14.56 14.27
N THR A 81 -0.26 -13.47 14.28
CA THR A 81 -1.63 -13.43 14.81
C THR A 81 -2.59 -14.29 13.99
N LEU A 82 -2.52 -14.21 12.65
CA LEU A 82 -3.33 -15.03 11.75
C LEU A 82 -2.99 -16.52 11.87
N SER A 83 -1.71 -16.85 12.01
CA SER A 83 -1.24 -18.22 12.20
C SER A 83 -1.71 -18.82 13.52
N ALA A 84 -1.76 -18.02 14.59
CA ALA A 84 -2.27 -18.46 15.88
C ALA A 84 -3.80 -18.58 15.94
N HIS A 85 -4.53 -17.85 15.09
CA HIS A 85 -5.99 -17.80 15.07
C HIS A 85 -6.53 -18.00 13.65
N PRO A 86 -6.36 -19.20 13.06
CA PRO A 86 -6.86 -19.49 11.73
C PRO A 86 -8.39 -19.45 11.76
N ALA A 87 -8.96 -18.40 11.18
CA ALA A 87 -10.38 -18.34 10.88
C ALA A 87 -10.54 -18.68 9.39
N GLY A 88 -11.28 -19.74 9.07
CA GLY A 88 -11.35 -20.30 7.72
C GLY A 88 -11.95 -19.39 6.66
N ASP A 89 -12.47 -18.22 7.04
CA ASP A 89 -13.07 -17.21 6.17
C ASP A 89 -12.22 -15.94 5.97
N ARG A 90 -11.08 -15.82 6.66
CA ARG A 90 -10.22 -14.64 6.55
C ARG A 90 -9.25 -14.77 5.39
N HIS A 91 -9.22 -13.74 4.55
CA HIS A 91 -8.28 -13.62 3.43
C HIS A 91 -7.36 -12.42 3.63
N LEU A 92 -6.04 -12.65 3.57
CA LEU A 92 -5.07 -11.57 3.71
C LEU A 92 -4.86 -10.87 2.37
N VAL A 93 -4.90 -9.54 2.38
CA VAL A 93 -4.55 -8.71 1.22
C VAL A 93 -3.40 -7.80 1.60
N ILE A 94 -2.34 -7.80 0.81
CA ILE A 94 -1.12 -7.01 1.01
C ILE A 94 -0.93 -6.12 -0.22
N GLU A 95 -1.08 -4.81 -0.04
CA GLU A 95 -0.68 -3.84 -1.05
C GLU A 95 0.76 -3.38 -0.80
N VAL A 96 1.66 -3.62 -1.76
CA VAL A 96 3.02 -3.09 -1.74
C VAL A 96 3.01 -1.74 -2.43
N LYS A 97 3.37 -0.68 -1.69
CA LYS A 97 3.43 0.68 -2.25
C LYS A 97 4.65 0.84 -3.17
N PRO A 98 4.54 1.66 -4.24
CA PRO A 98 5.65 1.93 -5.14
C PRO A 98 6.87 2.56 -4.44
N GLY A 99 8.04 2.42 -5.05
CA GLY A 99 9.27 3.07 -4.58
C GLY A 99 10.02 2.32 -3.47
N SER A 100 9.69 1.05 -3.24
CA SER A 100 10.33 0.21 -2.21
C SER A 100 10.74 -1.18 -2.75
N PRO A 101 11.55 -1.29 -3.81
CA PRO A 101 11.93 -2.60 -4.38
C PRO A 101 12.65 -3.53 -3.39
N GLU A 102 13.31 -2.98 -2.38
CA GLU A 102 13.99 -3.71 -1.31
C GLU A 102 13.05 -4.56 -0.43
N VAL A 103 11.74 -4.30 -0.47
CA VAL A 103 10.74 -5.07 0.30
C VAL A 103 10.50 -6.47 -0.28
N VAL A 104 10.86 -6.71 -1.54
CA VAL A 104 10.47 -7.94 -2.25
C VAL A 104 11.03 -9.19 -1.59
N ASP A 105 12.32 -9.21 -1.25
CA ASP A 105 12.95 -10.38 -0.63
C ASP A 105 12.40 -10.64 0.79
N PRO A 106 12.41 -9.65 1.72
CA PRO A 106 11.83 -9.84 3.06
C PRO A 106 10.35 -10.25 3.05
N LEU A 107 9.55 -9.70 2.13
CA LEU A 107 8.15 -10.08 1.98
C LEU A 107 8.02 -11.55 1.57
N CYS A 108 8.77 -11.98 0.56
CA CYS A 108 8.72 -13.37 0.10
C CYS A 108 9.19 -14.35 1.17
N ASP A 109 10.21 -13.98 1.95
CA ASP A 109 10.70 -14.81 3.05
C ASP A 109 9.66 -14.96 4.16
N LEU A 110 8.98 -13.86 4.54
CA LEU A 110 7.86 -13.90 5.50
C LEU A 110 6.69 -14.74 4.97
N LEU A 111 6.31 -14.57 3.71
CA LEU A 111 5.23 -15.36 3.11
C LEU A 111 5.55 -16.86 3.13
N LYS A 112 6.79 -17.25 2.84
CA LYS A 112 7.25 -18.64 2.92
C LYS A 112 7.25 -19.17 4.35
N GLU A 113 7.70 -18.37 5.33
CA GLU A 113 7.66 -18.73 6.75
C GLU A 113 6.22 -19.01 7.23
N HIS A 114 5.24 -18.29 6.68
CA HIS A 114 3.82 -18.37 7.05
C HIS A 114 2.94 -19.13 6.04
N ALA A 115 3.53 -19.86 5.09
CA ALA A 115 2.85 -20.41 3.91
C ALA A 115 1.67 -21.35 4.20
N LEU A 116 1.65 -22.00 5.36
CA LEU A 116 0.58 -22.95 5.74
C LEU A 116 -0.63 -22.28 6.41
N ALA A 117 -0.51 -21.01 6.84
CA ALA A 117 -1.53 -20.35 7.64
C ALA A 117 -2.33 -19.28 6.88
N THR A 118 -1.78 -18.71 5.81
CA THR A 118 -2.38 -17.56 5.14
C THR A 118 -2.18 -17.62 3.64
N GLN A 119 -3.25 -17.98 2.90
CA GLN A 119 -3.36 -17.53 1.53
C GLN A 119 -3.42 -16.00 1.54
N ALA A 120 -2.58 -15.38 0.72
CA ALA A 120 -2.51 -13.92 0.62
C ALA A 120 -2.68 -13.51 -0.84
N THR A 121 -3.38 -12.40 -1.05
CA THR A 121 -3.32 -11.66 -2.29
C THR A 121 -2.32 -10.52 -2.12
N ILE A 122 -1.22 -10.59 -2.85
CA ILE A 122 -0.23 -9.53 -2.95
C ILE A 122 -0.56 -8.69 -4.19
N MET A 123 -0.48 -7.39 -4.04
CA MET A 123 -0.89 -6.48 -5.08
C MET A 123 -0.03 -5.21 -5.07
N SER A 124 0.26 -4.63 -6.23
CA SER A 124 1.00 -3.37 -6.32
C SER A 124 0.64 -2.62 -7.60
N PHE A 125 0.71 -1.29 -7.54
CA PHE A 125 0.70 -0.48 -8.75
C PHE A 125 2.02 -0.62 -9.51
N ASP A 126 3.12 -0.89 -8.80
CA ASP A 126 4.47 -1.01 -9.35
C ASP A 126 4.65 -2.40 -10.01
N LEU A 127 4.76 -2.39 -11.33
CA LEU A 127 4.86 -3.60 -12.14
C LEU A 127 6.14 -4.39 -11.87
N ASP A 128 7.26 -3.70 -11.65
CA ASP A 128 8.54 -4.34 -11.40
C ASP A 128 8.51 -5.06 -10.04
N ILE A 129 7.88 -4.45 -9.03
CA ILE A 129 7.68 -5.07 -7.72
C ILE A 129 6.80 -6.33 -7.85
N ILE A 130 5.62 -6.22 -8.49
CA ILE A 130 4.69 -7.37 -8.52
C ILE A 130 5.21 -8.52 -9.39
N ASP A 131 5.91 -8.23 -10.49
CA ASP A 131 6.62 -9.23 -11.31
C ASP A 131 7.75 -9.91 -10.51
N ALA A 132 8.51 -9.14 -9.74
CA ALA A 132 9.57 -9.69 -8.90
C ALA A 132 9.03 -10.57 -7.76
N VAL A 133 7.86 -10.24 -7.20
CA VAL A 133 7.16 -11.07 -6.22
C VAL A 133 6.60 -12.32 -6.88
N SER A 134 5.89 -12.22 -8.02
CA SER A 134 5.25 -13.35 -8.70
C SER A 134 6.26 -14.45 -9.05
N LYS A 135 7.45 -14.07 -9.54
CA LYS A 135 8.56 -14.99 -9.84
C LYS A 135 9.09 -15.74 -8.62
N ARG A 136 8.96 -15.19 -7.41
CA ARG A 136 9.47 -15.79 -6.16
C ARG A 136 8.45 -16.63 -5.43
N VAL A 137 7.17 -16.22 -5.45
CA VAL A 137 6.08 -16.96 -4.79
C VAL A 137 5.46 -18.02 -5.68
N GLY A 138 5.68 -17.93 -7.00
CA GLY A 138 5.08 -18.83 -7.99
C GLY A 138 3.61 -18.49 -8.26
N ARG A 139 3.06 -19.07 -9.33
CA ARG A 139 1.63 -18.91 -9.66
C ARG A 139 0.80 -19.95 -8.93
N ALA A 140 -0.44 -19.62 -8.57
CA ALA A 140 -1.39 -20.61 -8.11
C ALA A 140 -1.64 -21.65 -9.22
N SER A 141 -1.24 -22.90 -8.99
CA SER A 141 -1.51 -24.02 -9.88
C SER A 141 -2.14 -25.19 -9.12
N GLY A 142 -3.31 -25.66 -9.56
CA GLY A 142 -3.98 -26.82 -8.97
C GLY A 142 -4.64 -26.53 -7.61
N GLU A 143 -4.61 -27.51 -6.71
CA GLU A 143 -5.20 -27.45 -5.36
C GLU A 143 -4.27 -26.85 -4.30
N ASP A 144 -3.03 -26.50 -4.67
CA ASP A 144 -2.01 -25.98 -3.75
C ASP A 144 -2.32 -24.49 -3.43
N PRO A 145 -2.32 -24.08 -2.15
CA PRO A 145 -2.74 -22.74 -1.74
C PRO A 145 -1.64 -21.71 -2.02
N ALA A 146 -1.34 -21.44 -3.29
CA ALA A 146 -0.36 -20.41 -3.61
C ALA A 146 -0.94 -19.01 -3.35
N HIS A 147 -0.04 -18.10 -2.99
CA HIS A 147 -0.36 -16.68 -2.96
C HIS A 147 -0.79 -16.20 -4.35
N ARG A 148 -1.68 -15.19 -4.38
CA ARG A 148 -2.12 -14.57 -5.63
C ARG A 148 -1.38 -13.26 -5.83
N CYS A 149 -0.87 -13.02 -7.02
CA CYS A 149 -0.25 -11.75 -7.40
C CYS A 149 -1.15 -11.00 -8.39
N LEU A 150 -1.59 -9.81 -8.01
CA LEU A 150 -2.45 -8.95 -8.83
C LEU A 150 -1.78 -7.61 -9.13
N TRP A 151 -1.90 -7.14 -10.37
CA TRP A 151 -1.53 -5.77 -10.69
C TRP A 151 -2.63 -4.79 -10.26
N LEU A 152 -2.28 -3.64 -9.66
CA LEU A 152 -3.20 -2.54 -9.41
C LEU A 152 -3.16 -1.56 -10.56
N ALA A 153 -4.32 -1.35 -11.18
CA ALA A 153 -4.44 -0.52 -12.36
C ALA A 153 -5.43 0.63 -12.13
N CYS A 154 -5.04 1.83 -12.57
CA CYS A 154 -5.93 2.96 -12.72
C CYS A 154 -6.56 2.94 -14.12
N THR A 155 -7.83 3.35 -14.20
CA THR A 155 -8.57 3.48 -15.48
C THR A 155 -8.71 4.93 -15.91
N ARG A 156 -8.15 5.85 -15.14
CA ARG A 156 -8.00 7.27 -15.48
C ARG A 156 -6.57 7.74 -15.20
N ASN A 157 -6.20 8.84 -15.83
CA ASN A 157 -5.02 9.59 -15.46
C ASN A 157 -5.30 10.32 -14.15
N TRP A 158 -4.41 10.16 -13.19
CA TRP A 158 -4.40 10.94 -11.97
C TRP A 158 -3.33 12.03 -12.14
N ASP A 159 -3.76 13.29 -12.28
CA ASP A 159 -2.82 14.43 -12.29
C ASP A 159 -2.07 14.52 -10.95
N GLU A 160 -0.78 14.84 -11.02
CA GLU A 160 0.18 14.90 -9.91
C GLU A 160 -0.27 15.82 -8.75
N ASP A 161 -1.13 16.79 -9.02
CA ASP A 161 -1.34 17.95 -8.14
C ASP A 161 -2.55 17.83 -7.19
N ALA A 162 -3.51 16.93 -7.42
CA ALA A 162 -4.77 16.96 -6.68
C ALA A 162 -4.72 16.28 -5.29
N HIS A 163 -3.78 15.36 -5.07
CA HIS A 163 -3.76 14.53 -3.86
C HIS A 163 -2.40 14.44 -3.15
N GLY A 164 -1.34 15.09 -3.64
CA GLY A 164 -0.01 15.06 -3.01
C GLY A 164 0.64 13.66 -2.93
N PHE A 165 -0.01 12.65 -3.50
CA PHE A 165 0.48 11.30 -3.73
C PHE A 165 0.70 11.15 -5.22
N THR A 166 1.93 10.89 -5.64
CA THR A 166 2.28 10.65 -7.05
C THR A 166 1.80 9.27 -7.50
N TYR A 167 0.48 9.07 -7.60
CA TYR A 167 -0.10 7.99 -8.42
C TYR A 167 0.36 8.11 -9.89
N ALA A 168 0.75 9.32 -10.31
CA ALA A 168 1.31 9.64 -11.61
C ALA A 168 2.63 8.92 -11.95
N GLN A 169 3.35 8.37 -10.97
CA GLN A 169 4.52 7.53 -11.28
C GLN A 169 4.13 6.14 -11.77
N VAL A 170 2.89 5.70 -11.55
CA VAL A 170 2.54 4.27 -11.64
C VAL A 170 1.49 3.92 -12.68
N SER A 171 0.79 4.92 -13.24
CA SER A 171 -0.12 4.72 -14.37
C SER A 171 -0.21 5.97 -15.22
N LYS A 172 0.90 6.35 -15.89
CA LYS A 172 0.91 7.49 -16.84
C LYS A 172 -0.04 7.28 -18.03
N GLU A 173 -0.44 6.04 -18.26
CA GLU A 173 -1.42 5.67 -19.28
C GLU A 173 -2.56 4.90 -18.61
N PRO A 174 -3.83 5.24 -18.85
CA PRO A 174 -4.96 4.49 -18.32
C PRO A 174 -4.90 3.04 -18.81
N ALA A 175 -5.26 2.09 -17.95
CA ALA A 175 -5.31 0.69 -18.35
C ALA A 175 -6.39 0.45 -19.41
N SER A 176 -6.01 0.00 -20.61
CA SER A 176 -6.92 -0.63 -21.57
C SER A 176 -6.99 -2.13 -21.32
N LEU A 177 -8.07 -2.80 -21.74
CA LEU A 177 -8.19 -4.25 -21.59
C LEU A 177 -7.04 -5.01 -22.27
N GLU A 178 -6.61 -4.57 -23.45
CA GLU A 178 -5.47 -5.14 -24.18
C GLU A 178 -4.18 -5.04 -23.35
N ARG A 179 -3.92 -3.87 -22.77
CA ARG A 179 -2.74 -3.65 -21.92
C ARG A 179 -2.78 -4.50 -20.66
N VAL A 180 -3.95 -4.59 -20.02
CA VAL A 180 -4.18 -5.45 -18.86
C VAL A 180 -3.81 -6.89 -19.17
N LEU A 181 -4.31 -7.43 -20.28
CA LEU A 181 -4.05 -8.80 -20.69
C LEU A 181 -2.57 -9.03 -21.00
N SER A 182 -1.93 -8.13 -21.74
CA SER A 182 -0.48 -8.21 -22.06
C SER A 182 0.36 -8.26 -20.79
N ILE A 183 0.10 -7.37 -19.83
CA ILE A 183 0.83 -7.32 -18.56
C ILE A 183 0.66 -8.60 -17.75
N ILE A 184 -0.59 -9.07 -17.61
CA ILE A 184 -0.88 -10.30 -16.85
C ILE A 184 -0.13 -11.50 -17.47
N GLU A 185 -0.08 -11.58 -18.79
CA GLU A 185 0.64 -12.64 -19.51
C GLU A 185 2.16 -12.51 -19.36
N GLU A 186 2.72 -11.32 -19.58
CA GLU A 186 4.16 -11.05 -19.52
C GLU A 186 4.76 -11.25 -18.12
N ALA A 187 4.08 -10.74 -17.08
CA ALA A 187 4.49 -10.85 -15.69
C ALA A 187 3.96 -12.13 -15.00
N ASN A 188 3.25 -12.98 -15.75
CA ASN A 188 2.65 -14.24 -15.28
C ASN A 188 1.83 -14.08 -13.98
N LEU A 189 0.96 -13.07 -13.96
CA LEU A 189 0.14 -12.72 -12.80
C LEU A 189 -1.14 -13.56 -12.72
N ASP A 190 -1.76 -13.60 -11.53
CA ASP A 190 -3.03 -14.29 -11.30
C ASP A 190 -4.24 -13.44 -11.71
N GLY A 191 -4.04 -12.13 -11.92
CA GLY A 191 -5.09 -11.22 -12.33
C GLY A 191 -4.82 -9.75 -12.03
N ILE A 192 -5.90 -9.01 -11.80
CA ILE A 192 -5.89 -7.55 -11.70
C ILE A 192 -6.83 -7.03 -10.60
N TYR A 193 -6.42 -5.92 -9.99
CA TYR A 193 -7.25 -5.07 -9.13
C TYR A 193 -7.42 -3.70 -9.80
N ILE A 194 -8.53 -3.50 -10.50
CA ILE A 194 -8.73 -2.38 -11.43
C ILE A 194 -9.69 -1.32 -10.89
N GLU A 195 -9.39 -0.05 -11.14
CA GLU A 195 -10.27 1.05 -10.81
C GLU A 195 -11.58 0.98 -11.62
N TYR A 196 -12.72 1.15 -10.95
CA TYR A 196 -14.02 1.16 -11.63
C TYR A 196 -14.11 2.30 -12.64
N ASN A 197 -14.34 1.94 -13.90
CA ASN A 197 -14.73 2.82 -14.98
C ASN A 197 -15.71 2.04 -15.87
N SER A 198 -16.92 2.55 -16.08
CA SER A 198 -17.97 1.86 -16.83
C SER A 198 -17.62 1.59 -18.31
N GLU A 199 -16.66 2.31 -18.87
CA GLU A 199 -16.16 2.10 -20.23
C GLU A 199 -15.20 0.90 -20.32
N ILE A 200 -14.45 0.61 -19.25
CA ILE A 200 -13.42 -0.44 -19.21
C ILE A 200 -13.90 -1.68 -18.45
N VAL A 201 -14.66 -1.48 -17.38
CA VAL A 201 -15.19 -2.52 -16.49
C VAL A 201 -16.66 -2.76 -16.82
N SER A 202 -16.93 -3.69 -17.74
CA SER A 202 -18.28 -4.14 -18.08
C SER A 202 -18.50 -5.61 -17.71
N ALA A 203 -19.77 -6.04 -17.60
CA ALA A 203 -20.11 -7.42 -17.30
C ALA A 203 -19.51 -8.42 -18.32
N ALA A 204 -19.44 -8.04 -19.59
CA ALA A 204 -18.85 -8.87 -20.65
C ALA A 204 -17.34 -9.01 -20.47
N VAL A 205 -16.64 -7.93 -20.13
CA VAL A 205 -15.18 -7.94 -19.86
C VAL A 205 -14.87 -8.78 -18.62
N LEU A 206 -15.63 -8.61 -17.54
CA LEU A 206 -15.46 -9.40 -16.32
C LEU A 206 -15.72 -10.89 -16.56
N ALA A 207 -16.69 -11.24 -17.40
CA ALA A 207 -16.97 -12.62 -17.78
C ALA A 207 -15.82 -13.22 -18.60
N ASP A 208 -15.25 -12.47 -19.56
CA ASP A 208 -14.10 -12.93 -20.37
C ASP A 208 -12.86 -13.17 -19.50
N LEU A 209 -12.51 -12.22 -18.61
CA LEU A 209 -11.38 -12.38 -17.69
C LEU A 209 -11.54 -13.59 -16.77
N ARG A 210 -12.75 -13.81 -16.24
CA ARG A 210 -13.05 -15.00 -15.43
C ARG A 210 -12.98 -16.29 -16.22
N ALA A 211 -13.43 -16.31 -17.47
CA ALA A 211 -13.35 -17.48 -18.36
C ALA A 211 -11.90 -17.88 -18.65
N ARG A 212 -10.97 -16.93 -18.59
CA ARG A 212 -9.51 -17.16 -18.67
C ARG A 212 -8.88 -17.61 -17.35
N GLY A 213 -9.67 -17.77 -16.28
CA GLY A 213 -9.19 -18.14 -14.95
C GLY A 213 -8.50 -17.00 -14.19
N LEU A 214 -8.69 -15.74 -14.60
CA LEU A 214 -8.07 -14.59 -13.95
C LEU A 214 -8.91 -14.09 -12.78
N PHE A 215 -8.23 -13.68 -11.71
CA PHE A 215 -8.85 -12.99 -10.60
C PHE A 215 -9.05 -11.51 -10.95
N VAL A 216 -10.25 -11.01 -10.71
CA VAL A 216 -10.57 -9.59 -10.94
C VAL A 216 -11.20 -9.02 -9.68
N GLY A 217 -10.52 -8.05 -9.08
CA GLY A 217 -11.14 -7.18 -8.10
C GLY A 217 -11.25 -5.75 -8.63
N ILE A 218 -12.16 -4.99 -8.03
CA ILE A 218 -12.49 -3.64 -8.45
C ILE A 218 -12.30 -2.70 -7.25
N TRP A 219 -11.71 -1.53 -7.48
CA TRP A 219 -11.56 -0.48 -6.47
C TRP A 219 -12.11 0.86 -6.95
N SER A 220 -12.24 1.81 -6.03
CA SER A 220 -13.02 3.07 -6.15
C SER A 220 -14.53 2.85 -6.07
N SER A 221 -15.20 3.64 -5.22
CA SER A 221 -16.65 3.76 -5.17
C SER A 221 -17.16 4.38 -6.47
N ASN A 222 -18.29 3.88 -6.95
CA ASN A 222 -19.08 4.52 -8.00
C ASN A 222 -19.37 5.98 -7.57
N PRO A 223 -19.05 7.01 -8.37
CA PRO A 223 -19.32 8.41 -8.01
C PRO A 223 -20.80 8.69 -7.66
N GLU A 224 -21.73 7.85 -8.11
CA GLU A 224 -23.16 7.93 -7.78
C GLU A 224 -23.51 7.52 -6.33
N HIS A 225 -22.57 6.94 -5.57
CA HIS A 225 -22.79 6.49 -4.19
C HIS A 225 -22.05 7.29 -3.11
N ASP A 226 -21.26 8.31 -3.49
CA ASP A 226 -20.56 9.19 -2.53
C ASP A 226 -21.32 10.47 -2.18
N THR A 227 -22.57 10.65 -2.65
CA THR A 227 -23.53 11.49 -1.93
C THR A 227 -24.01 10.72 -0.70
N PRO A 228 -23.87 11.26 0.53
CA PRO A 228 -24.45 10.64 1.71
C PRO A 228 -25.97 10.67 1.57
N HIS A 229 -26.54 9.58 1.05
CA HIS A 229 -27.96 9.34 1.18
C HIS A 229 -28.21 9.01 2.66
N VAL A 230 -28.64 10.02 3.41
CA VAL A 230 -29.44 9.81 4.61
C VAL A 230 -30.64 8.99 4.15
N VAL A 231 -30.61 7.68 4.37
CA VAL A 231 -31.81 6.86 4.29
C VAL A 231 -32.34 6.75 5.72
N ALA A 232 -33.24 7.69 6.02
CA ALA A 232 -34.21 7.51 7.08
C ALA A 232 -35.22 6.44 6.62
N THR A 233 -35.29 5.33 7.37
CA THR A 233 -36.48 4.80 8.05
C THR A 233 -36.05 3.61 8.90
#